data_AF-A0A6I6MKJ2-F1
#
_entry.id   AF-A0A6I6MKJ2-F1
#
_cell.length_a   1.000
_cell.length_b   1.000
_cell.length_c   1.000
_cell.angle_alpha   90.00
_cell.angle_beta   90.00
_cell.angle_gamma   90.00
#
_symmetry.space_group_name_H-M   'P 1'
#
loop_
_entity.id
_entity.type
_entity.pdbx_description
1 polymer ?
#
loop_
_entity_poly.entity_id
_entity_poly.type
_entity_poly.pdbx_seq_one_letter_code
_entity_poly.pdbx_strand_id
1 'polypeptide(L)'
;MLLELQSPDGKLAVNARLDRLDRRRRRDGDWDVVAGGLFDDVWDRRHNIVPAFQPPKSWRINRSFDWGSSAPFSVAWWAESDGSDAKINGKWRSTVKGDLFRMQEWYGWTGQPNQGKRMLAVDIARGIVERELDWNIYDVVRMGPADSAIFNFENGVSIAQDMSRPVRIGDNTYPGVQWIPADKRDGSVVGGCEMMRKMMKQAHPNKDGRPREFPGLFVTELCKDGFLRTVPTMARDDSDLDRPNKNAEDHACDDTRYRVRQVGNVAQSGTTVGMF
;
A
#
# COMPACT_ATOMS: atom_id res chain seq x y z
N MET A 1 50.63 -0.95 37.67
CA MET A 1 50.20 -2.31 37.31
C MET A 1 48.76 -2.47 37.75
N LEU A 2 47.93 -3.09 36.90
CA LEU A 2 46.47 -3.23 36.93
C LEU A 2 45.67 -1.99 36.48
N LEU A 3 44.68 -2.06 35.60
CA LEU A 3 44.32 -2.95 34.48
C LEU A 3 43.10 -2.27 33.83
N GLU A 4 43.07 -2.12 32.51
CA GLU A 4 41.89 -1.69 31.77
C GLU A 4 40.74 -2.70 31.97
N LEU A 5 39.53 -2.19 32.24
CA LEU A 5 38.28 -2.93 32.06
C LEU A 5 37.32 -2.05 31.26
N GLN A 6 37.22 -2.38 29.96
CA GLN A 6 36.16 -1.93 29.07
C GLN A 6 34.78 -2.39 29.60
N SER A 7 33.75 -1.56 29.40
CA SER A 7 32.34 -1.97 29.56
C SER A 7 31.51 -1.53 28.35
N PRO A 8 30.48 -2.29 27.92
CA PRO A 8 30.04 -2.36 26.53
C PRO A 8 28.87 -1.42 26.18
N ASP A 9 29.08 -0.63 25.13
CA ASP A 9 28.21 0.44 24.62
C ASP A 9 26.94 -0.04 23.87
N GLY A 10 25.97 -0.62 24.59
CA GLY A 10 24.66 -0.97 24.01
C GLY A 10 23.45 -0.35 24.72
N LYS A 11 23.48 -0.27 26.05
CA LYS A 11 22.29 0.06 26.86
C LYS A 11 22.01 1.56 27.01
N LEU A 12 23.04 2.40 26.96
CA LEU A 12 22.92 3.85 27.13
C LEU A 12 22.30 4.55 25.90
N ALA A 13 22.61 4.07 24.70
CA ALA A 13 22.07 4.62 23.45
C ALA A 13 20.56 4.34 23.28
N VAL A 14 20.09 3.19 23.75
CA VAL A 14 18.67 2.81 23.74
C VAL A 14 17.86 3.72 24.68
N ASN A 15 18.33 3.95 25.90
CA ASN A 15 17.66 4.84 26.86
C ASN A 15 17.62 6.30 26.37
N ALA A 16 18.69 6.80 25.76
CA ALA A 16 18.72 8.15 25.20
C ALA A 16 17.84 8.34 23.94
N ARG A 17 17.47 7.25 23.25
CA ARG A 17 16.53 7.25 22.12
C ARG A 17 15.09 7.22 22.63
N LEU A 18 14.80 6.41 23.65
CA LEU A 18 13.51 6.35 24.34
C LEU A 18 13.15 7.72 24.95
N ASP A 19 14.08 8.40 25.62
CA ASP A 19 13.88 9.74 26.20
C ASP A 19 13.62 10.85 25.18
N ARG A 20 14.11 10.70 23.94
CA ARG A 20 13.84 11.64 22.85
C ARG A 20 12.46 11.43 22.24
N LEU A 21 12.03 10.18 22.14
CA LEU A 21 10.68 9.83 21.70
C LEU A 21 9.65 10.24 22.74
N ASP A 22 9.94 10.09 24.02
CA ASP A 22 9.05 10.52 25.12
C ASP A 22 8.85 12.05 25.18
N ARG A 23 9.90 12.81 24.82
CA ARG A 23 9.81 14.27 24.65
C ARG A 23 9.08 14.73 23.38
N ARG A 24 8.91 13.84 22.38
CA ARG A 24 8.05 14.06 21.20
C ARG A 24 6.59 13.69 21.52
N ARG A 25 6.37 12.57 22.21
CA ARG A 25 5.05 12.10 22.70
C ARG A 25 4.29 13.17 23.47
N ARG A 26 4.95 13.85 24.42
CA ARG A 26 4.33 14.92 25.23
C ARG A 26 3.98 16.20 24.45
N ARG A 27 4.55 16.40 23.25
CA ARG A 27 4.34 17.61 22.46
C ARG A 27 3.27 17.46 21.38
N ASP A 28 3.18 16.28 20.76
CA ASP A 28 2.38 16.09 19.54
C ASP A 28 1.08 15.29 19.78
N GLY A 29 0.80 14.83 21.02
CA GLY A 29 -0.48 14.19 21.38
C GLY A 29 -0.75 12.83 20.71
N ASP A 30 0.29 12.19 20.19
CA ASP A 30 0.22 10.96 19.40
C ASP A 30 0.39 9.73 20.31
N TRP A 31 -0.69 8.98 20.52
CA TRP A 31 -0.75 7.82 21.42
C TRP A 31 -0.42 6.47 20.74
N ASP A 32 -0.09 6.46 19.44
CA ASP A 32 0.01 5.22 18.66
C ASP A 32 1.44 4.79 18.25
N VAL A 33 2.49 5.42 18.79
CA VAL A 33 3.87 5.03 18.43
C VAL A 33 4.37 3.88 19.31
N VAL A 34 4.12 2.65 18.85
CA VAL A 34 4.84 1.45 19.28
C VAL A 34 6.30 1.59 18.82
N ALA A 35 7.23 1.74 19.75
CA ALA A 35 8.65 1.79 19.42
C ALA A 35 9.11 0.41 18.91
N GLY A 36 9.66 0.35 17.69
CA GLY A 36 10.13 -0.88 17.05
C GLY A 36 9.19 -1.45 15.97
N GLY A 37 8.24 -0.67 15.46
CA GLY A 37 7.35 -1.09 14.37
C GLY A 37 8.09 -1.40 13.05
N LEU A 38 7.40 -2.06 12.13
CA LEU A 38 7.93 -2.41 10.81
C LEU A 38 8.17 -1.17 9.94
N PHE A 39 7.45 -0.07 10.17
CA PHE A 39 7.52 1.17 9.38
C PHE A 39 7.72 2.44 10.23
N ASP A 40 7.84 2.32 11.55
CA ASP A 40 7.76 3.44 12.50
C ASP A 40 8.86 4.51 12.33
N ASP A 41 10.05 4.12 11.90
CA ASP A 41 11.21 5.00 11.70
C ASP A 41 11.22 5.72 10.34
N VAL A 42 10.42 5.24 9.38
CA VAL A 42 10.31 5.79 8.02
C VAL A 42 8.96 6.44 7.73
N TRP A 43 7.93 6.12 8.51
CA TRP A 43 6.61 6.74 8.40
C TRP A 43 6.57 8.09 9.09
N ASP A 44 6.13 9.13 8.38
CA ASP A 44 5.83 10.43 8.96
C ASP A 44 4.52 10.95 8.36
N ARG A 45 3.48 11.05 9.20
CA ARG A 45 2.15 11.52 8.80
C ARG A 45 2.20 12.87 8.08
N ARG A 46 3.16 13.75 8.42
CA ARG A 46 3.29 15.10 7.81
C ARG A 46 3.75 15.06 6.35
N HIS A 47 4.41 13.97 5.95
CA HIS A 47 5.03 13.84 4.62
C HIS A 47 4.41 12.72 3.78
N ASN A 48 3.94 11.65 4.42
CA ASN A 48 3.35 10.50 3.75
C ASN A 48 1.83 10.62 3.55
N ILE A 49 1.13 11.42 4.37
CA ILE A 49 -0.30 11.69 4.17
C ILE A 49 -0.48 12.96 3.35
N VAL A 50 -1.22 12.86 2.26
CA VAL A 50 -1.56 14.00 1.39
C VAL A 50 -3.07 14.16 1.26
N PRO A 51 -3.62 15.38 1.18
CA PRO A 51 -5.03 15.60 0.89
C PRO A 51 -5.46 14.88 -0.39
N ALA A 52 -6.68 14.35 -0.42
CA ALA A 52 -7.27 13.80 -1.62
C ALA A 52 -7.26 14.84 -2.75
N PHE A 53 -6.93 14.39 -3.96
CA PHE A 53 -6.82 15.23 -5.14
C PHE A 53 -7.16 14.45 -6.39
N GLN A 54 -7.46 15.17 -7.48
CA GLN A 54 -7.63 14.57 -8.79
C GLN A 54 -6.25 14.43 -9.45
N PRO A 55 -5.77 13.21 -9.74
CA PRO A 55 -4.52 13.03 -10.47
C PRO A 55 -4.61 13.63 -11.88
N PRO A 56 -3.50 14.15 -12.42
CA PRO A 56 -3.39 14.46 -13.84
C PRO A 56 -3.80 13.27 -14.71
N LYS A 57 -4.49 13.53 -15.83
CA LYS A 57 -5.00 12.49 -16.74
C LYS A 57 -3.89 11.62 -17.36
N SER A 58 -2.66 12.13 -17.41
CA SER A 58 -1.50 11.41 -17.93
C SER A 58 -0.97 10.35 -16.96
N TRP A 59 -1.32 10.45 -15.68
CA TRP A 59 -0.90 9.49 -14.68
C TRP A 59 -1.58 8.15 -14.87
N ARG A 60 -0.85 7.09 -14.54
CA ARG A 60 -1.39 5.75 -14.63
C ARG A 60 -2.23 5.47 -13.38
N ILE A 61 -3.48 5.08 -13.60
CA ILE A 61 -4.35 4.56 -12.54
C ILE A 61 -4.40 3.04 -12.64
N ASN A 62 -4.15 2.37 -11.53
CA ASN A 62 -4.39 0.93 -11.40
C ASN A 62 -4.86 0.57 -9.99
N ARG A 63 -5.08 -0.71 -9.74
CA ARG A 63 -5.53 -1.23 -8.45
C ARG A 63 -4.69 -2.41 -7.99
N SER A 64 -4.61 -2.65 -6.69
CA SER A 64 -4.08 -3.88 -6.11
C SER A 64 -5.08 -4.52 -5.15
N PHE A 65 -4.91 -5.82 -4.91
CA PHE A 65 -5.86 -6.60 -4.14
C PHE A 65 -5.23 -7.69 -3.30
N ASP A 66 -5.63 -7.75 -2.04
CA ASP A 66 -5.35 -8.87 -1.15
C ASP A 66 -6.66 -9.53 -0.73
N TRP A 67 -6.75 -10.84 -0.94
CA TRP A 67 -7.99 -11.59 -0.76
C TRP A 67 -8.22 -11.97 0.71
N GLY A 68 -9.46 -11.84 1.16
CA GLY A 68 -9.89 -12.31 2.45
C GLY A 68 -11.39 -12.56 2.48
N SER A 69 -11.79 -13.65 3.15
CA SER A 69 -13.19 -14.01 3.38
C SER A 69 -13.53 -13.90 4.87
N SER A 70 -13.00 -14.81 5.70
CA SER A 70 -13.12 -14.73 7.17
C SER A 70 -12.27 -13.62 7.77
N ALA A 71 -11.10 -13.37 7.19
CA ALA A 71 -10.29 -12.18 7.44
C ALA A 71 -10.66 -11.07 6.43
N PRO A 72 -10.34 -9.80 6.69
CA PRO A 72 -10.61 -8.71 5.76
C PRO A 72 -9.98 -8.95 4.37
N PHE A 73 -10.59 -8.41 3.33
CA PHE A 73 -9.88 -8.18 2.07
C PHE A 73 -9.44 -6.71 1.97
N SER A 74 -8.49 -6.41 1.10
CA SER A 74 -8.07 -5.03 0.84
C SER A 74 -8.00 -4.76 -0.65
N VAL A 75 -8.72 -3.74 -1.11
CA VAL A 75 -8.57 -3.16 -2.45
C VAL A 75 -7.99 -1.77 -2.33
N ALA A 76 -6.96 -1.48 -3.11
CA ALA A 76 -6.34 -0.17 -3.17
C ALA A 76 -6.32 0.38 -4.58
N TRP A 77 -6.68 1.65 -4.76
CA TRP A 77 -6.54 2.36 -6.03
C TRP A 77 -5.33 3.29 -5.96
N TRP A 78 -4.52 3.23 -7.01
CA TRP A 78 -3.22 3.87 -7.07
C TRP A 78 -3.16 4.83 -8.24
N ALA A 79 -2.55 5.98 -7.99
CA ALA A 79 -2.04 6.88 -9.02
C ALA A 79 -0.51 6.76 -9.05
N GLU A 80 0.06 6.46 -10.21
CA GLU A 80 1.50 6.48 -10.44
C GLU A 80 1.85 7.70 -11.29
N SER A 81 2.67 8.58 -10.73
CA SER A 81 3.09 9.80 -11.40
C SER A 81 4.02 9.51 -12.57
N ASP A 82 3.81 10.23 -13.68
CA ASP A 82 4.73 10.29 -14.82
C ASP A 82 5.89 11.31 -14.62
N GLY A 83 5.88 12.06 -13.51
CA GLY A 83 6.80 13.15 -13.18
C GLY A 83 6.24 14.54 -13.42
N SER A 84 5.01 14.68 -13.91
CA SER A 84 4.34 15.98 -14.06
C SER A 84 3.89 16.57 -12.71
N ASP A 85 3.75 17.89 -12.67
CA ASP A 85 3.22 18.57 -11.49
C ASP A 85 1.74 18.21 -11.26
N ALA A 86 1.36 18.06 -9.98
CA ALA A 86 -0.02 17.84 -9.57
C ALA A 86 -0.53 18.96 -8.67
N LYS A 87 -1.84 19.24 -8.75
CA LYS A 87 -2.49 20.22 -7.88
C LYS A 87 -3.05 19.51 -6.65
N ILE A 88 -2.37 19.65 -5.52
CA ILE A 88 -2.73 19.01 -4.24
C ILE A 88 -3.10 20.10 -3.23
N ASN A 89 -4.30 20.03 -2.67
CA ASN A 89 -4.85 21.04 -1.76
C ASN A 89 -4.74 22.49 -2.32
N GLY A 90 -5.13 22.65 -3.59
CA GLY A 90 -5.10 23.94 -4.29
C GLY A 90 -3.72 24.44 -4.71
N LYS A 91 -2.62 23.76 -4.33
CA LYS A 91 -1.24 24.16 -4.61
C LYS A 91 -0.59 23.22 -5.63
N TRP A 92 0.17 23.78 -6.56
CA TRP A 92 1.01 22.98 -7.45
C TRP A 92 2.16 22.37 -6.66
N ARG A 93 2.38 21.07 -6.89
CA ARG A 93 3.43 20.26 -6.28
C ARG A 93 4.13 19.48 -7.39
N SER A 94 5.45 19.62 -7.44
CA SER A 94 6.25 18.77 -8.31
C SER A 94 6.33 17.36 -7.75
N THR A 95 6.24 16.40 -8.66
CA THR A 95 6.31 14.98 -8.36
C THR A 95 7.54 14.37 -9.04
N VAL A 96 7.93 13.20 -8.56
CA VAL A 96 8.97 12.38 -9.18
C VAL A 96 8.27 11.27 -9.95
N LYS A 97 8.76 10.96 -11.15
CA LYS A 97 8.25 9.83 -11.92
C LYS A 97 8.34 8.54 -11.09
N GLY A 98 7.23 7.82 -11.00
CA GLY A 98 7.07 6.64 -10.16
C GLY A 98 6.62 6.93 -8.73
N ASP A 99 6.41 8.20 -8.33
CA ASP A 99 5.69 8.51 -7.10
C ASP A 99 4.37 7.75 -7.09
N LEU A 100 4.11 7.03 -6.00
CA LEU A 100 2.89 6.27 -5.82
C LEU A 100 1.98 6.96 -4.82
N PHE A 101 0.73 7.15 -5.23
CA PHE A 101 -0.32 7.70 -4.40
C PHE A 101 -1.40 6.62 -4.20
N ARG A 102 -1.54 6.12 -2.97
CA ARG A 102 -2.73 5.33 -2.58
C ARG A 102 -3.90 6.31 -2.43
N MET A 103 -4.73 6.40 -3.46
CA MET A 103 -5.75 7.45 -3.58
C MET A 103 -7.03 7.13 -2.83
N GLN A 104 -7.42 5.87 -2.87
CA GLN A 104 -8.64 5.33 -2.30
C GLN A 104 -8.38 3.90 -1.85
N GLU A 105 -9.18 3.43 -0.91
CA GLU A 105 -9.21 2.02 -0.55
C GLU A 105 -10.62 1.53 -0.31
N TRP A 106 -10.79 0.21 -0.39
CA TRP A 106 -11.93 -0.47 0.14
C TRP A 106 -11.44 -1.63 1.01
N TYR A 107 -11.57 -1.43 2.32
CA TYR A 107 -11.19 -2.42 3.32
C TYR A 107 -12.40 -3.25 3.74
N GLY A 108 -12.38 -4.53 3.42
CA GLY A 108 -13.49 -5.48 3.50
C GLY A 108 -13.77 -6.07 4.87
N TRP A 109 -13.79 -5.25 5.92
CA TRP A 109 -13.91 -5.66 7.32
C TRP A 109 -15.29 -5.39 7.95
N THR A 110 -15.57 -6.01 9.09
CA THR A 110 -16.81 -5.78 9.87
C THR A 110 -16.77 -4.54 10.76
N GLY A 111 -15.65 -3.80 10.77
CA GLY A 111 -15.34 -2.77 11.77
C GLY A 111 -14.65 -3.33 13.02
N GLN A 112 -14.48 -4.65 13.10
CA GLN A 112 -13.66 -5.31 14.12
C GLN A 112 -12.32 -5.72 13.51
N PRO A 113 -11.18 -5.52 14.20
CA PRO A 113 -9.86 -5.95 13.71
C PRO A 113 -9.85 -7.42 13.31
N ASN A 114 -9.21 -7.74 12.19
CA ASN A 114 -9.06 -9.10 11.66
C ASN A 114 -10.36 -9.86 11.38
N GLN A 115 -11.50 -9.18 11.24
CA GLN A 115 -12.77 -9.82 10.88
C GLN A 115 -13.29 -9.32 9.52
N GLY A 116 -13.33 -10.24 8.56
CA GLY A 116 -13.81 -9.99 7.20
C GLY A 116 -15.31 -10.08 7.04
N LYS A 117 -15.82 -9.47 5.96
CA LYS A 117 -17.25 -9.48 5.62
C LYS A 117 -17.76 -10.78 5.00
N ARG A 118 -16.89 -11.77 4.72
CA ARG A 118 -17.24 -13.03 4.04
C ARG A 118 -18.00 -12.83 2.72
N MET A 119 -17.63 -11.79 1.97
CA MET A 119 -18.26 -11.48 0.69
C MET A 119 -17.82 -12.48 -0.39
N LEU A 120 -18.71 -12.77 -1.34
CA LEU A 120 -18.36 -13.59 -2.49
C LEU A 120 -17.47 -12.80 -3.46
N ALA A 121 -16.64 -13.51 -4.23
CA ALA A 121 -15.75 -12.92 -5.22
C ALA A 121 -16.50 -12.04 -6.24
N VAL A 122 -17.67 -12.52 -6.70
CA VAL A 122 -18.56 -11.78 -7.61
C VAL A 122 -19.13 -10.50 -6.99
N ASP A 123 -19.41 -10.50 -5.68
CA ASP A 123 -19.92 -9.32 -4.97
C ASP A 123 -18.81 -8.29 -4.74
N ILE A 124 -17.58 -8.76 -4.47
CA ILE A 124 -16.40 -7.89 -4.39
C ILE A 124 -16.13 -7.27 -5.76
N ALA A 125 -16.16 -8.04 -6.84
CA ALA A 125 -15.98 -7.51 -8.19
C ALA A 125 -17.05 -6.45 -8.53
N ARG A 126 -18.33 -6.71 -8.21
CA ARG A 126 -19.40 -5.70 -8.34
C ARG A 126 -19.09 -4.44 -7.56
N GLY A 127 -18.73 -4.56 -6.28
CA GLY A 127 -18.42 -3.42 -5.42
C GLY A 127 -17.20 -2.61 -5.85
N ILE A 128 -16.24 -3.24 -6.53
CA ILE A 128 -15.11 -2.54 -7.15
C ILE A 128 -15.59 -1.70 -8.33
N VAL A 129 -16.39 -2.29 -9.24
CA VAL A 129 -16.92 -1.59 -10.42
C VAL A 129 -17.82 -0.43 -10.01
N GLU A 130 -18.70 -0.61 -9.03
CA GLU A 130 -19.56 0.46 -8.49
C GLU A 130 -18.73 1.67 -8.02
N ARG A 131 -17.67 1.44 -7.23
CA ARG A 131 -16.79 2.51 -6.75
C ARG A 131 -16.05 3.21 -7.88
N GLU A 132 -15.57 2.46 -8.85
CA GLU A 132 -14.85 3.01 -10.00
C GLU A 132 -15.76 3.88 -10.89
N LEU A 133 -17.04 3.52 -11.01
CA LEU A 133 -18.06 4.33 -11.68
C LEU A 133 -18.40 5.58 -10.85
N ASP A 134 -18.64 5.43 -9.55
CA ASP A 134 -18.96 6.53 -8.64
C ASP A 134 -17.86 7.60 -8.60
N TRP A 135 -16.59 7.18 -8.71
CA TRP A 135 -15.43 8.07 -8.76
C TRP A 135 -15.05 8.51 -10.17
N ASN A 136 -15.78 8.08 -11.20
CA ASN A 136 -15.53 8.40 -12.61
C ASN A 136 -14.09 8.04 -13.05
N ILE A 137 -13.61 6.87 -12.62
CA ILE A 137 -12.29 6.33 -13.00
C ILE A 137 -12.36 4.98 -13.70
N TYR A 138 -13.55 4.38 -13.83
CA TYR A 138 -13.75 3.05 -14.43
C TYR A 138 -13.00 2.85 -15.75
N ASP A 139 -13.13 3.79 -16.70
CA ASP A 139 -12.53 3.65 -18.03
C ASP A 139 -11.00 3.78 -18.05
N VAL A 140 -10.39 4.28 -16.97
CA VAL A 140 -8.95 4.53 -16.90
C VAL A 140 -8.21 3.60 -15.95
N VAL A 141 -8.91 2.88 -15.07
CA VAL A 141 -8.29 1.93 -14.15
C VAL A 141 -7.76 0.73 -14.92
N ARG A 142 -6.45 0.49 -14.80
CA ARG A 142 -5.78 -0.70 -15.35
C ARG A 142 -5.78 -1.83 -14.33
N MET A 143 -5.78 -3.08 -14.81
CA MET A 143 -5.50 -4.23 -13.96
C MET A 143 -4.15 -4.06 -13.26
N GLY A 144 -4.06 -4.54 -12.03
CA GLY A 144 -2.82 -4.54 -11.27
C GLY A 144 -2.70 -5.80 -10.44
N PRO A 145 -1.77 -5.82 -9.47
CA PRO A 145 -1.36 -7.04 -8.83
C PRO A 145 -2.37 -7.48 -7.77
N ALA A 146 -2.62 -8.77 -7.69
CA ALA A 146 -3.42 -9.37 -6.63
C ALA A 146 -2.71 -10.56 -5.99
N ASP A 147 -3.15 -10.94 -4.79
CA ASP A 147 -2.78 -12.19 -4.14
C ASP A 147 -2.80 -13.34 -5.15
N SER A 148 -1.66 -13.98 -5.41
CA SER A 148 -1.57 -15.08 -6.38
C SER A 148 -2.47 -16.27 -6.06
N ALA A 149 -2.93 -16.44 -4.81
CA ALA A 149 -3.84 -17.51 -4.43
C ALA A 149 -5.19 -17.42 -5.13
N ILE A 150 -5.65 -16.21 -5.53
CA ILE A 150 -6.93 -16.05 -6.22
C ILE A 150 -6.96 -16.71 -7.61
N PHE A 151 -5.79 -17.05 -8.17
CA PHE A 151 -5.66 -17.68 -9.47
C PHE A 151 -5.65 -19.21 -9.39
N ASN A 152 -5.56 -19.78 -8.19
CA ASN A 152 -5.63 -21.22 -8.00
C ASN A 152 -7.05 -21.71 -8.32
N PHE A 153 -7.14 -22.82 -9.05
CA PHE A 153 -8.42 -23.46 -9.33
C PHE A 153 -8.88 -24.28 -8.14
N GLU A 154 -10.10 -24.02 -7.68
CA GLU A 154 -10.81 -24.81 -6.68
C GLU A 154 -12.17 -25.21 -7.27
N ASN A 155 -12.47 -26.51 -7.28
CA ASN A 155 -13.74 -27.03 -7.82
C ASN A 155 -14.08 -26.56 -9.25
N GLY A 156 -13.06 -26.35 -10.10
CA GLY A 156 -13.22 -26.03 -11.51
C GLY A 156 -13.32 -24.53 -11.85
N VAL A 157 -13.22 -23.64 -10.87
CA VAL A 157 -13.17 -22.18 -11.05
C VAL A 157 -12.13 -21.57 -10.11
N SER A 158 -11.58 -20.40 -10.46
CA SER A 158 -10.75 -19.62 -9.54
C SER A 158 -11.47 -18.34 -9.11
N ILE A 159 -11.07 -17.77 -7.97
CA ILE A 159 -11.59 -16.48 -7.50
C ILE A 159 -11.37 -15.40 -8.56
N ALA A 160 -10.20 -15.36 -9.21
CA ALA A 160 -9.92 -14.44 -10.31
C ALA A 160 -10.90 -14.60 -11.46
N GLN A 161 -11.24 -15.84 -11.82
CA GLN A 161 -12.21 -16.12 -12.87
C GLN A 161 -13.61 -15.64 -12.49
N ASP A 162 -14.05 -15.88 -11.25
CA ASP A 162 -15.31 -15.36 -10.73
C ASP A 162 -15.36 -13.82 -10.75
N MET A 163 -14.28 -13.17 -10.33
CA MET A 163 -14.19 -11.69 -10.33
C MET A 163 -14.22 -11.11 -11.75
N SER A 164 -13.69 -11.83 -12.74
CA SER A 164 -13.65 -11.38 -14.14
C SER A 164 -14.99 -11.46 -14.87
N ARG A 165 -16.00 -12.11 -14.29
CA ARG A 165 -17.33 -12.26 -14.91
C ARG A 165 -18.01 -10.90 -15.07
N PRO A 166 -18.85 -10.72 -16.11
CA PRO A 166 -19.60 -9.49 -16.30
C PRO A 166 -20.42 -9.13 -15.06
N VAL A 167 -20.38 -7.84 -14.70
CA VAL A 167 -21.08 -7.28 -13.55
C VAL A 167 -22.28 -6.48 -14.06
N ARG A 168 -23.46 -6.73 -13.49
CA ARG A 168 -24.66 -5.93 -13.77
C ARG A 168 -24.86 -4.87 -12.67
N ILE A 169 -24.98 -3.61 -13.07
CA ILE A 169 -25.26 -2.47 -12.18
C ILE A 169 -26.39 -1.66 -12.84
N GLY A 170 -27.55 -1.62 -12.17
CA GLY A 170 -28.78 -1.11 -12.79
C GLY A 170 -29.13 -1.88 -14.06
N ASP A 171 -29.40 -1.14 -15.13
CA ASP A 171 -29.73 -1.71 -16.44
C ASP A 171 -28.52 -2.08 -17.30
N ASN A 172 -27.32 -1.64 -16.88
CA ASN A 172 -26.08 -1.79 -17.63
C ASN A 172 -25.28 -3.02 -17.21
N THR A 173 -24.51 -3.55 -18.14
CA THR A 173 -23.55 -4.64 -17.91
C THR A 173 -22.14 -4.14 -18.20
N TYR A 174 -21.24 -4.37 -17.25
CA TYR A 174 -19.86 -3.94 -17.28
C TYR A 174 -18.93 -5.15 -17.32
N PRO A 175 -17.77 -5.07 -18.00
CA PRO A 175 -16.68 -6.01 -17.78
C PRO A 175 -16.36 -6.19 -16.29
N GLY A 176 -16.08 -7.43 -15.90
CA GLY A 176 -15.63 -7.76 -14.55
C GLY A 176 -14.22 -7.29 -14.26
N VAL A 177 -13.76 -7.63 -13.05
CA VAL A 177 -12.47 -7.19 -12.53
C VAL A 177 -11.39 -8.22 -12.85
N GLN A 178 -10.37 -7.78 -13.58
CA GLN A 178 -9.19 -8.57 -13.88
C GLN A 178 -7.98 -8.15 -13.02
N TRP A 179 -7.10 -9.13 -12.78
CA TRP A 179 -5.90 -9.01 -11.95
C TRP A 179 -4.70 -9.67 -12.59
N ILE A 180 -3.50 -9.26 -12.18
CA ILE A 180 -2.23 -9.90 -12.49
C ILE A 180 -1.72 -10.56 -11.20
N PRO A 181 -1.13 -11.77 -11.23
CA PRO A 181 -0.58 -12.37 -10.03
C PRO A 181 0.58 -11.53 -9.47
N ALA A 182 0.52 -11.24 -8.17
CA ALA A 182 1.66 -10.69 -7.44
C ALA A 182 2.77 -11.75 -7.35
N ASP A 183 4.02 -11.31 -7.44
CA ASP A 183 5.15 -12.23 -7.31
C ASP A 183 5.28 -12.67 -5.84
N LYS A 184 5.27 -14.00 -5.62
CA LYS A 184 5.35 -14.63 -4.30
C LYS A 184 6.62 -15.45 -4.08
N ARG A 185 7.67 -15.25 -4.88
CA ARG A 185 8.96 -15.93 -4.68
C ARG A 185 9.52 -15.68 -3.28
N ASP A 186 10.41 -16.56 -2.84
CA ASP A 186 11.08 -16.43 -1.54
C ASP A 186 11.74 -15.05 -1.41
N GLY A 187 11.58 -14.43 -0.25
CA GLY A 187 12.02 -13.06 0.02
C GLY A 187 11.08 -11.95 -0.50
N SER A 188 10.00 -12.27 -1.21
CA SER A 188 9.04 -11.28 -1.72
C SER A 188 8.36 -10.44 -0.62
N VAL A 189 8.22 -10.98 0.59
CA VAL A 189 7.70 -10.25 1.76
C VAL A 189 8.72 -9.22 2.23
N VAL A 190 9.92 -9.69 2.60
CA VAL A 190 11.02 -8.85 3.12
C VAL A 190 11.41 -7.77 2.10
N GLY A 191 11.68 -8.15 0.85
CA GLY A 191 12.07 -7.20 -0.19
C GLY A 191 10.96 -6.20 -0.53
N GLY A 192 9.70 -6.61 -0.42
CA GLY A 192 8.57 -5.73 -0.60
C GLY A 192 8.37 -4.74 0.56
N CYS A 193 8.54 -5.19 1.81
CA CYS A 193 8.52 -4.32 2.98
C CYS A 193 9.66 -3.30 2.93
N GLU A 194 10.87 -3.72 2.55
CA GLU A 194 12.00 -2.80 2.39
C GLU A 194 11.75 -1.76 1.28
N MET A 195 11.12 -2.15 0.16
CA MET A 195 10.73 -1.20 -0.87
C MET A 195 9.67 -0.20 -0.37
N MET A 196 8.68 -0.65 0.39
CA MET A 196 7.72 0.25 1.06
C MET A 196 8.45 1.22 1.99
N ARG A 197 9.34 0.72 2.86
CA ARG A 197 10.13 1.54 3.79
C ARG A 197 10.94 2.61 3.06
N LYS A 198 11.62 2.23 1.99
CA LYS A 198 12.39 3.13 1.13
C LYS A 198 11.50 4.21 0.52
N MET A 199 10.38 3.85 -0.10
CA MET A 199 9.47 4.82 -0.71
C MET A 199 8.79 5.73 0.32
N MET A 200 8.42 5.21 1.50
CA MET A 200 7.91 6.03 2.60
C MET A 200 8.93 7.08 3.01
N LYS A 201 10.20 6.67 3.17
CA LYS A 201 11.28 7.60 3.52
C LYS A 201 11.55 8.61 2.41
N GLN A 202 11.48 8.17 1.16
CA GLN A 202 11.65 9.01 -0.03
C GLN A 202 10.48 9.95 -0.29
N ALA A 203 9.38 9.88 0.46
CA ALA A 203 8.36 10.93 0.45
C ALA A 203 8.79 12.18 1.24
N HIS A 204 9.78 12.04 2.14
CA HIS A 204 10.23 13.14 3.01
C HIS A 204 11.09 14.15 2.24
N PRO A 205 11.07 15.43 2.60
CA PRO A 205 11.97 16.41 2.02
C PRO A 205 13.43 16.06 2.34
N ASN A 206 14.34 16.36 1.41
CA ASN A 206 15.77 16.21 1.67
C ASN A 206 16.22 17.20 2.74
N LYS A 207 17.12 16.76 3.63
CA LYS A 207 17.61 17.58 4.75
C LYS A 207 18.42 18.81 4.30
N ASP A 208 18.99 18.75 3.11
CA ASP A 208 19.75 19.83 2.47
C ASP A 208 18.85 20.82 1.71
N GLY A 209 17.52 20.62 1.74
CA GLY A 209 16.53 21.47 1.09
C GLY A 209 16.40 21.24 -0.41
N ARG A 210 17.13 20.29 -1.00
CA ARG A 210 17.01 19.98 -2.43
C ARG A 210 15.69 19.25 -2.74
N PRO A 211 15.15 19.39 -3.97
CA PRO A 211 14.01 18.58 -4.41
C PRO A 211 14.29 17.09 -4.28
N ARG A 212 13.22 16.30 -4.09
CA ARG A 212 13.33 14.84 -4.08
C ARG A 212 13.77 14.32 -5.45
N GLU A 213 14.64 13.32 -5.44
CA GLU A 213 15.17 12.70 -6.67
C GLU A 213 14.59 11.30 -6.92
N PHE A 214 13.99 10.70 -5.89
CA PHE A 214 13.49 9.33 -5.93
C PHE A 214 11.99 9.26 -5.64
N PRO A 215 11.28 8.28 -6.22
CA PRO A 215 9.85 8.14 -6.03
C PRO A 215 9.49 7.82 -4.57
N GLY A 216 8.46 8.49 -4.07
CA GLY A 216 7.92 8.31 -2.73
C GLY A 216 6.60 7.54 -2.72
N LEU A 217 6.21 7.08 -1.52
CA LEU A 217 4.90 6.51 -1.24
C LEU A 217 4.07 7.53 -0.44
N PHE A 218 2.95 7.93 -1.03
CA PHE A 218 1.98 8.85 -0.47
C PHE A 218 0.63 8.14 -0.33
N VAL A 219 -0.13 8.52 0.68
CA VAL A 219 -1.44 7.93 1.01
C VAL A 219 -2.41 9.07 1.28
N THR A 220 -3.62 8.98 0.75
CA THR A 220 -4.65 9.97 1.06
C THR A 220 -5.31 9.67 2.39
N GLU A 221 -5.93 10.69 3.00
CA GLU A 221 -6.77 10.55 4.19
C GLU A 221 -7.98 9.63 3.98
N LEU A 222 -8.30 9.27 2.74
CA LEU A 222 -9.40 8.36 2.41
C LEU A 222 -9.05 6.89 2.70
N CYS A 223 -7.77 6.57 2.92
CA CYS A 223 -7.31 5.23 3.25
C CYS A 223 -7.25 4.95 4.77
N LYS A 224 -8.34 5.28 5.47
CA LYS A 224 -8.40 5.28 6.93
C LYS A 224 -8.71 3.93 7.59
N ASP A 225 -9.40 3.03 6.90
CA ASP A 225 -9.96 1.81 7.50
C ASP A 225 -8.96 0.64 7.45
N GLY A 226 -8.16 0.58 6.39
CA GLY A 226 -7.07 -0.37 6.19
C GLY A 226 -5.73 0.30 6.44
N PHE A 227 -5.20 1.01 5.43
CA PHE A 227 -3.79 1.40 5.42
C PHE A 227 -3.38 2.25 6.63
N LEU A 228 -4.03 3.40 6.83
CA LEU A 228 -3.62 4.36 7.88
C LEU A 228 -3.82 3.82 9.29
N ARG A 229 -4.69 2.82 9.46
CA ARG A 229 -4.94 2.16 10.75
C ARG A 229 -3.92 1.06 11.03
N THR A 230 -3.58 0.24 10.05
CA THR A 230 -2.82 -1.00 10.30
C THR A 230 -1.34 -0.92 9.92
N VAL A 231 -0.98 -0.17 8.88
CA VAL A 231 0.38 -0.20 8.32
C VAL A 231 1.36 0.65 9.13
N PRO A 232 1.09 1.93 9.49
CA PRO A 232 2.04 2.77 10.22
C PRO A 232 2.55 2.17 11.53
N THR A 233 1.68 1.45 12.23
CA THR A 233 1.92 0.89 13.57
C THR A 233 2.19 -0.62 13.55
N MET A 234 2.33 -1.19 12.35
CA MET A 234 2.49 -2.63 12.17
C MET A 234 3.68 -3.18 12.97
N ALA A 235 3.42 -4.18 13.81
CA ALA A 235 4.46 -4.84 14.58
C ALA A 235 5.32 -5.76 13.69
N ARG A 236 6.59 -5.92 14.07
CA ARG A 236 7.51 -6.88 13.47
C ARG A 236 7.24 -8.30 13.98
N ASP A 237 7.63 -9.31 13.23
CA ASP A 237 7.65 -10.69 13.70
C ASP A 237 8.83 -10.94 14.65
N ASP A 238 8.59 -11.69 15.73
CA ASP A 238 9.61 -11.96 16.75
C ASP A 238 10.76 -12.85 16.22
N SER A 239 10.50 -13.66 15.19
CA SER A 239 11.48 -14.57 14.59
C SER A 239 12.19 -13.99 13.36
N ASP A 240 11.57 -13.02 12.69
CA ASP A 240 12.13 -12.31 11.54
C ASP A 240 11.67 -10.85 11.56
N LEU A 241 12.53 -9.98 12.10
CA LEU A 241 12.22 -8.57 12.30
C LEU A 241 11.90 -7.84 10.99
N ASP A 242 12.30 -8.36 9.83
CA ASP A 242 12.04 -7.74 8.52
C ASP A 242 10.66 -8.12 7.94
N ARG A 243 9.83 -8.80 8.73
CA ARG A 243 8.47 -9.20 8.37
C ARG A 243 7.43 -8.57 9.29
N PRO A 244 6.19 -8.39 8.79
CA PRO A 244 5.04 -8.19 9.65
C PRO A 244 4.91 -9.36 10.64
N ASN A 245 4.46 -9.05 11.86
CA ASN A 245 4.07 -10.07 12.82
C ASN A 245 3.04 -11.03 12.19
N LYS A 246 3.21 -12.34 12.36
CA LYS A 246 2.33 -13.37 11.77
C LYS A 246 0.84 -13.23 12.15
N ASN A 247 0.54 -12.55 13.25
CA ASN A 247 -0.82 -12.31 13.71
C ASN A 247 -1.32 -10.88 13.41
N ALA A 248 -0.51 -10.06 12.72
CA ALA A 248 -0.89 -8.71 12.35
C ALA A 248 -2.01 -8.71 11.30
N GLU A 249 -2.78 -7.64 11.31
CA GLU A 249 -3.75 -7.34 10.26
C GLU A 249 -3.03 -6.73 9.05
N ASP A 250 -2.46 -7.58 8.21
CA ASP A 250 -1.49 -7.21 7.18
C ASP A 250 -2.06 -7.05 5.76
N HIS A 251 -3.35 -7.28 5.54
CA HIS A 251 -3.99 -7.19 4.22
C HIS A 251 -3.70 -5.89 3.45
N ALA A 252 -3.73 -4.73 4.11
CA ALA A 252 -3.40 -3.44 3.49
C ALA A 252 -1.88 -3.19 3.33
N CYS A 253 -1.05 -3.91 4.10
CA CYS A 253 0.39 -3.96 3.86
C CYS A 253 0.69 -4.84 2.65
N ASP A 254 0.02 -5.99 2.53
CA ASP A 254 0.24 -6.94 1.45
C ASP A 254 -0.23 -6.40 0.10
N ASP A 255 -1.43 -5.80 -0.01
CA ASP A 255 -1.87 -5.18 -1.26
C ASP A 255 -0.93 -4.05 -1.72
N THR A 256 -0.34 -3.31 -0.78
CA THR A 256 0.61 -2.24 -1.05
C THR A 256 1.94 -2.82 -1.47
N ARG A 257 2.40 -3.87 -0.79
CA ARG A 257 3.61 -4.61 -1.11
C ARG A 257 3.58 -5.17 -2.53
N TYR A 258 2.45 -5.74 -2.93
CA TYR A 258 2.23 -6.20 -4.29
C TYR A 258 2.38 -5.06 -5.30
N ARG A 259 1.83 -3.88 -4.98
CA ARG A 259 1.86 -2.72 -5.87
C ARG A 259 3.24 -2.08 -5.98
N VAL A 260 3.94 -1.84 -4.87
CA VAL A 260 5.25 -1.16 -4.91
C VAL A 260 6.24 -1.96 -5.75
N ARG A 261 6.18 -3.29 -5.68
CA ARG A 261 7.05 -4.18 -6.45
C ARG A 261 6.81 -4.19 -7.96
N GLN A 262 5.72 -3.58 -8.42
CA GLN A 262 5.46 -3.36 -9.85
C GLN A 262 5.88 -1.97 -10.35
N VAL A 263 6.34 -1.06 -9.47
CA VAL A 263 6.83 0.26 -9.89
C VAL A 263 8.01 0.09 -10.84
N GLY A 264 7.97 0.75 -11.99
CA GLY A 264 9.02 0.68 -13.01
C GLY A 264 9.13 -0.64 -13.79
N ASN A 265 8.45 -1.72 -13.37
CA ASN A 265 8.56 -3.07 -13.95
C ASN A 265 7.42 -3.43 -14.92
N VAL A 266 6.80 -2.45 -15.56
CA VAL A 266 5.71 -2.75 -16.50
C VAL A 266 6.26 -2.87 -17.90
N ALA A 267 6.60 -4.10 -18.29
CA ALA A 267 6.61 -4.47 -19.70
C ALA A 267 5.28 -4.01 -20.29
N GLN A 268 5.32 -3.16 -21.32
CA GLN A 268 4.13 -2.80 -22.08
C GLN A 268 3.51 -4.11 -22.58
N SER A 269 2.38 -4.55 -22.00
CA SER A 269 1.55 -5.57 -22.61
C SER A 269 0.83 -4.91 -23.80
N GLY A 270 1.58 -4.57 -24.84
CA GLY A 270 1.02 -4.31 -26.15
C GLY A 270 0.58 -5.65 -26.71
N THR A 271 -0.71 -5.80 -26.98
CA THR A 271 -1.18 -6.81 -27.93
C THR A 271 -0.59 -6.45 -29.28
N THR A 272 0.53 -7.06 -29.65
CA THR A 272 1.01 -7.04 -31.03
C THR A 272 0.01 -7.85 -31.85
N VAL A 273 -0.97 -7.17 -32.45
CA VAL A 273 -1.66 -7.73 -33.61
C VAL A 273 -0.65 -7.59 -34.74
N GLY A 274 0.04 -8.68 -35.07
CA GLY A 274 0.85 -8.74 -36.27
C GLY A 274 -0.04 -8.38 -37.46
N MET A 275 0.33 -7.33 -38.19
CA MET A 275 -0.23 -7.10 -39.52
C MET A 275 0.16 -8.29 -40.41
N PHE A 276 -0.80 -8.76 -41.21
CA PHE A 276 -0.51 -9.52 -42.42
C PHE A 276 0.32 -8.66 -43.38
#